data_AF-A0AAE3E5W1-F1
#
_entry.id   AF-A0AAE3E5W1-F1
#
_cell.length_a   1.000
_cell.length_b   1.000
_cell.length_c   1.000
_cell.angle_alpha   90.00
_cell.angle_beta   90.00
_cell.angle_gamma   90.00
#
_symmetry.space_group_name_H-M   'P 1'
#
loop_
_entity.id
_entity.type
_entity.pdbx_description
1 polymer ?
#
loop_
_entity_poly.entity_id
_entity_poly.type
_entity_poly.pdbx_seq_one_letter_code
_entity_poly.pdbx_strand_id
1 'polypeptide(L)'
;MQTILLMQAYKKSFESKSVDVEREKSEGENLVESAQQTVLCTLPDGWEKKKLSKFLLAPCELESILLLANCLLLIGKTDEAMQMHKKVADYVKQAKFEPKVQILIYPQVALLGMKFELYAGNEEKAFSYGMEALELLRHQYSQRYVVFVLEELLNVLECISVKGKEDQKYKEEETEVTEFLKTFEELYRLFSHPKKRMWQSISVSNTHEIGLTLKMLRKAMGLSAAKVSAANPDHLTARQIEKIEAGTHRPSGRNYEMLMQFYHKTGLEGQLLLETDSLEVLHQRQEIVDFIIREEWDNAWESFQSFKEKLDVNVPLNRQEVLFMESNILYKREKLASDEYLRMLKEALSCTMPELPLEKWNMWVFQIEEGSLAGNIADKLEKSGEYECAKQIYQALYESFELQMKRTQIPYRGYVVITTGLVNLLGDHKLYRQSMQKDKKIIKALLNDTIEDVDFFLYDICWSLYELEKEEVDKKEEYQNWRRKLFLISYQLASFFYSENSVKFYQENMEKYVS
;
A
#
# COMPACT_ATOMS: atom_id res chain seq x y z
N MET A 1 16.41 1.45 -14.57
CA MET A 1 15.51 1.65 -15.74
C MET A 1 14.83 0.35 -16.25
N GLN A 2 14.88 -0.79 -15.55
CA GLN A 2 15.85 -1.72 -16.12
C GLN A 2 15.40 -3.14 -16.52
N THR A 3 14.45 -3.81 -15.87
CA THR A 3 14.13 -5.19 -16.31
C THR A 3 12.99 -5.22 -17.32
N ILE A 4 11.86 -4.57 -17.02
CA ILE A 4 10.61 -4.79 -17.76
C ILE A 4 10.29 -3.70 -18.80
N LEU A 5 10.71 -2.46 -18.59
CA LEU A 5 10.62 -1.44 -19.65
C LEU A 5 11.64 -1.68 -20.79
N LEU A 6 12.78 -2.28 -20.46
CA LEU A 6 13.71 -2.84 -21.44
C LEU A 6 13.09 -4.00 -22.25
N MET A 7 12.25 -4.85 -21.61
CA MET A 7 11.52 -5.93 -22.32
C MET A 7 10.58 -5.40 -23.42
N GLN A 8 10.01 -4.20 -23.29
CA GLN A 8 9.10 -3.66 -24.31
C GLN A 8 9.78 -2.79 -25.36
N ALA A 9 10.83 -2.04 -24.97
CA ALA A 9 11.61 -1.27 -25.93
C ALA A 9 12.28 -2.19 -26.96
N TYR A 10 12.75 -3.38 -26.55
CA TYR A 10 13.44 -4.32 -27.43
C TYR A 10 12.54 -5.32 -28.18
N LYS A 11 11.31 -5.59 -27.71
CA LYS A 11 10.36 -6.42 -28.50
C LYS A 11 10.02 -5.76 -29.84
N LYS A 12 9.95 -4.42 -29.88
CA LYS A 12 9.76 -3.65 -31.13
C LYS A 12 10.99 -3.61 -32.04
N SER A 13 12.22 -3.74 -31.52
CA SER A 13 13.42 -3.65 -32.37
C SER A 13 13.69 -4.96 -33.12
N PHE A 14 13.48 -6.11 -32.49
CA PHE A 14 13.63 -7.44 -33.12
C PHE A 14 12.57 -7.75 -34.19
N GLU A 15 11.37 -7.15 -34.09
CA GLU A 15 10.32 -7.26 -35.11
C GLU A 15 10.56 -6.33 -36.32
N SER A 16 11.46 -5.33 -36.19
CA SER A 16 11.77 -4.38 -37.27
C SER A 16 13.00 -4.83 -38.06
N LYS A 17 12.81 -5.23 -39.32
CA LYS A 17 13.86 -5.75 -40.23
C LYS A 17 14.88 -4.69 -40.71
N SER A 18 15.10 -3.59 -40.00
CA SER A 18 15.92 -2.49 -40.51
C SER A 18 16.69 -1.70 -39.44
N VAL A 19 17.41 -2.38 -38.55
CA VAL A 19 18.29 -1.71 -37.58
C VAL A 19 19.71 -2.31 -37.62
N ASP A 20 20.69 -1.44 -37.42
CA ASP A 20 22.13 -1.68 -37.53
C ASP A 20 22.63 -2.56 -36.37
N VAL A 21 22.87 -3.84 -36.66
CA VAL A 21 23.12 -4.93 -35.68
C VAL A 21 24.34 -4.66 -34.78
N GLU A 22 25.35 -3.94 -35.27
CA GLU A 22 26.56 -3.62 -34.49
C GLU A 22 26.29 -2.58 -33.40
N ARG A 23 25.42 -1.60 -33.68
CA ARG A 23 25.04 -0.57 -32.72
C ARG A 23 24.20 -1.15 -31.58
N GLU A 24 23.23 -2.01 -31.91
CA GLU A 24 22.41 -2.69 -30.90
C GLU A 24 23.24 -3.63 -30.01
N LYS A 25 24.24 -4.29 -30.59
CA LYS A 25 25.17 -5.14 -29.82
C LYS A 25 26.02 -4.33 -28.84
N SER A 26 26.57 -3.20 -29.25
CA SER A 26 27.33 -2.31 -28.37
C SER A 26 26.46 -1.70 -27.26
N GLU A 27 25.23 -1.30 -27.58
CA GLU A 27 24.28 -0.79 -26.58
C GLU A 27 23.88 -1.88 -25.57
N GLY A 28 23.71 -3.13 -26.02
CA GLY A 28 23.44 -4.28 -25.15
C GLY A 28 24.61 -4.64 -24.21
N GLU A 29 25.85 -4.59 -24.70
CA GLU A 29 27.04 -4.84 -23.88
C GLU A 29 27.21 -3.77 -22.78
N ASN A 30 26.94 -2.49 -23.09
CA ASN A 30 26.95 -1.40 -22.10
C ASN A 30 25.88 -1.60 -21.01
N LEU A 31 24.71 -2.16 -21.36
CA LEU A 31 23.66 -2.48 -20.39
C LEU A 31 24.08 -3.60 -19.44
N VAL A 32 24.74 -4.64 -19.95
CA VAL A 32 25.28 -5.73 -19.12
C VAL A 32 26.33 -5.19 -18.15
N GLU A 33 27.27 -4.36 -18.62
CA GLU A 33 28.28 -3.74 -17.75
C GLU A 33 27.60 -2.90 -16.64
N SER A 34 26.63 -2.08 -17.00
CA SER A 34 25.88 -1.26 -16.03
C SER A 34 25.11 -2.12 -15.00
N ALA A 35 24.50 -3.22 -15.44
CA ALA A 35 23.82 -4.16 -14.55
C ALA A 35 24.81 -4.87 -13.62
N GLN A 36 26.00 -5.25 -14.11
CA GLN A 36 27.07 -5.81 -13.28
C GLN A 36 27.52 -4.82 -12.21
N GLN A 37 27.77 -3.56 -12.58
CA GLN A 37 28.15 -2.52 -11.62
C GLN A 37 27.07 -2.29 -10.55
N THR A 38 25.79 -2.39 -10.92
CA THR A 38 24.67 -2.29 -9.98
C THR A 38 24.73 -3.42 -8.94
N VAL A 39 25.02 -4.64 -9.36
CA VAL A 39 25.19 -5.78 -8.43
C VAL A 39 26.40 -5.53 -7.51
N LEU A 40 27.52 -5.05 -8.05
CA LEU A 40 28.76 -4.79 -7.29
C LEU A 40 28.66 -3.62 -6.29
N CYS A 41 27.64 -2.78 -6.38
CA CYS A 41 27.35 -1.78 -5.35
C CYS A 41 26.89 -2.41 -4.02
N THR A 42 26.41 -3.65 -4.04
CA THR A 42 25.82 -4.33 -2.87
C THR A 42 26.48 -5.67 -2.56
N LEU A 43 27.02 -6.34 -3.58
CA LEU A 43 27.71 -7.62 -3.47
C LEU A 43 29.22 -7.46 -3.74
N PRO A 44 30.09 -8.22 -3.04
CA PRO A 44 31.53 -8.16 -3.28
C PRO A 44 31.91 -8.83 -4.60
N ASP A 45 33.06 -8.43 -5.15
CA ASP A 45 33.65 -9.06 -6.34
C ASP A 45 33.73 -10.59 -6.22
N GLY A 46 33.43 -11.27 -7.32
CA GLY A 46 33.45 -12.73 -7.41
C GLY A 46 32.27 -13.42 -6.72
N TRP A 47 31.18 -12.70 -6.41
CA TRP A 47 29.94 -13.26 -5.90
C TRP A 47 29.36 -14.34 -6.82
N GLU A 48 29.61 -14.26 -8.13
CA GLU A 48 29.13 -15.21 -9.14
C GLU A 48 29.66 -16.63 -8.90
N LYS A 49 30.84 -16.75 -8.26
CA LYS A 49 31.46 -18.05 -7.95
C LYS A 49 30.97 -18.64 -6.63
N LYS A 50 30.13 -17.92 -5.88
CA LYS A 50 29.62 -18.32 -4.56
C LYS A 50 28.14 -18.71 -4.66
N LYS A 51 27.68 -19.52 -3.70
CA LYS A 51 26.24 -19.75 -3.50
C LYS A 51 25.62 -18.50 -2.88
N LEU A 52 24.46 -18.06 -3.40
CA LEU A 52 23.77 -16.88 -2.87
C LEU A 52 23.35 -17.06 -1.40
N SER A 53 23.11 -18.30 -0.96
CA SER A 53 22.79 -18.64 0.44
C SER A 53 23.88 -18.29 1.46
N LYS A 54 25.08 -17.89 1.00
CA LYS A 54 26.15 -17.36 1.87
C LYS A 54 25.97 -15.88 2.21
N PHE A 55 25.00 -15.22 1.59
CA PHE A 55 24.68 -13.81 1.79
C PHE A 55 23.26 -13.69 2.37
N LEU A 56 23.01 -12.59 3.10
CA LEU A 56 21.69 -12.22 3.58
C LEU A 56 21.13 -11.14 2.64
N LEU A 57 20.66 -11.57 1.48
CA LEU A 57 20.22 -10.68 0.41
C LEU A 57 18.80 -10.19 0.60
N ALA A 58 18.61 -8.88 0.47
CA ALA A 58 17.33 -8.23 0.37
C ALA A 58 16.73 -8.37 -1.04
N PRO A 59 15.40 -8.23 -1.20
CA PRO A 59 14.73 -8.28 -2.51
C PRO A 59 15.35 -7.37 -3.57
N CYS A 60 15.83 -6.17 -3.21
CA CYS A 60 16.46 -5.23 -4.16
C CYS A 60 17.82 -5.73 -4.70
N GLU A 61 18.59 -6.46 -3.90
CA GLU A 61 19.85 -7.07 -4.33
C GLU A 61 19.57 -8.24 -5.30
N LEU A 62 18.55 -9.04 -5.01
CA LEU A 62 18.10 -10.12 -5.89
C LEU A 62 17.54 -9.59 -7.22
N GLU A 63 16.80 -8.49 -7.18
CA GLU A 63 16.32 -7.78 -8.38
C GLU A 63 17.48 -7.32 -9.26
N SER A 64 18.57 -6.81 -8.66
CA SER A 64 19.77 -6.41 -9.40
C SER A 64 20.42 -7.59 -10.14
N ILE A 65 20.40 -8.78 -9.54
CA ILE A 65 20.88 -10.01 -10.19
C ILE A 65 19.93 -10.46 -11.32
N LEU A 66 18.61 -10.38 -11.12
CA LEU A 66 17.62 -10.69 -12.17
C LEU A 66 17.69 -9.71 -13.34
N LEU A 67 17.98 -8.44 -13.06
CA LEU A 67 18.26 -7.45 -14.08
C LEU A 67 19.46 -7.88 -14.92
N LEU A 68 20.57 -8.24 -14.27
CA LEU A 68 21.75 -8.75 -14.98
C LEU A 68 21.40 -9.97 -15.84
N ALA A 69 20.63 -10.92 -15.30
CA ALA A 69 20.16 -12.08 -16.05
C ALA A 69 19.36 -11.67 -17.30
N ASN A 70 18.45 -10.70 -17.17
CA ASN A 70 17.68 -10.19 -18.29
C ASN A 70 18.54 -9.46 -19.34
N CYS A 71 19.53 -8.67 -18.92
CA CYS A 71 20.47 -8.02 -19.84
C CYS A 71 21.31 -9.04 -20.61
N LEU A 72 21.76 -10.12 -19.94
CA LEU A 72 22.47 -11.23 -20.59
C LEU A 72 21.59 -11.95 -21.62
N LEU A 73 20.32 -12.18 -21.29
CA LEU A 73 19.35 -12.76 -22.22
C LEU A 73 19.17 -11.90 -23.47
N LEU A 74 19.09 -10.57 -23.32
CA LEU A 74 18.92 -9.63 -24.45
C LEU A 74 20.08 -9.70 -25.46
N ILE A 75 21.31 -9.95 -25.02
CA ILE A 75 22.48 -10.09 -25.90
C ILE A 75 22.75 -11.53 -26.35
N GLY A 76 21.79 -12.45 -26.13
CA GLY A 76 21.87 -13.84 -26.54
C GLY A 76 22.76 -14.73 -25.68
N LYS A 77 23.20 -14.26 -24.50
CA LYS A 77 23.95 -15.06 -23.53
C LYS A 77 23.01 -15.88 -22.64
N THR A 78 22.19 -16.73 -23.26
CA THR A 78 21.08 -17.44 -22.61
C THR A 78 21.54 -18.34 -21.46
N ASP A 79 22.65 -19.08 -21.62
CA ASP A 79 23.15 -19.97 -20.56
C ASP A 79 23.59 -19.21 -19.30
N GLU A 80 24.30 -18.08 -19.47
CA GLU A 80 24.70 -17.22 -18.36
C GLU A 80 23.47 -16.62 -17.67
N ALA A 81 22.49 -16.17 -18.45
CA ALA A 81 21.23 -15.62 -17.97
C ALA A 81 20.43 -16.65 -17.14
N MET A 82 20.29 -17.87 -17.65
CA MET A 82 19.61 -18.97 -16.96
C MET A 82 20.33 -19.35 -15.66
N GLN A 83 21.67 -19.35 -15.64
CA GLN A 83 22.44 -19.59 -14.41
C GLN A 83 22.19 -18.52 -13.35
N MET A 84 22.13 -17.24 -13.74
CA MET A 84 21.84 -16.15 -12.80
C MET A 84 20.42 -16.23 -12.26
N HIS A 85 19.43 -16.46 -13.13
CA HIS A 85 18.04 -16.66 -12.70
C HIS A 85 17.88 -17.84 -11.75
N LYS A 86 18.47 -19.00 -12.10
CA LYS A 86 18.41 -20.20 -11.25
C LYS A 86 18.95 -19.95 -9.85
N LYS A 87 20.07 -19.22 -9.73
CA LYS A 87 20.61 -18.84 -8.41
C LYS A 87 19.62 -18.02 -7.58
N VAL A 88 18.94 -17.05 -8.20
CA VAL A 88 17.94 -16.23 -7.52
C VAL A 88 16.70 -17.06 -7.16
N ALA A 89 16.18 -17.87 -8.08
CA ALA A 89 15.02 -18.73 -7.85
C ALA A 89 15.28 -19.72 -6.70
N ASP A 90 16.45 -20.37 -6.69
CA ASP A 90 16.86 -21.28 -5.60
C ASP A 90 16.99 -20.53 -4.27
N TYR A 91 17.52 -19.30 -4.28
CA TYR A 91 17.64 -18.48 -3.08
C TYR A 91 16.26 -18.10 -2.51
N VAL A 92 15.35 -17.56 -3.35
CA VAL A 92 14.01 -17.16 -2.92
C VAL A 92 13.25 -18.33 -2.30
N LYS A 93 13.36 -19.53 -2.90
CA LYS A 93 12.76 -20.75 -2.36
C LYS A 93 13.35 -21.17 -1.00
N GLN A 94 14.66 -21.00 -0.81
CA GLN A 94 15.35 -21.35 0.44
C GLN A 94 15.15 -20.31 1.55
N ALA A 95 15.02 -19.04 1.20
CA ALA A 95 14.94 -17.91 2.13
C ALA A 95 13.64 -17.90 2.95
N LYS A 96 12.60 -18.63 2.52
CA LYS A 96 11.28 -18.70 3.19
C LYS A 96 10.75 -17.32 3.60
N PHE A 97 10.87 -16.34 2.70
CA PHE A 97 10.34 -15.01 2.93
C PHE A 97 8.86 -15.08 3.29
N GLU A 98 8.40 -14.19 4.17
CA GLU A 98 6.98 -14.00 4.37
C GLU A 98 6.30 -13.56 3.05
N PRO A 99 5.03 -13.93 2.80
CA PRO A 99 4.34 -13.60 1.55
C PRO A 99 4.43 -12.12 1.14
N LYS A 100 4.32 -11.18 2.11
CA LYS A 100 4.46 -9.73 1.88
C LYS A 100 5.85 -9.30 1.41
N VAL A 101 6.89 -10.08 1.69
CA VAL A 101 8.25 -9.87 1.17
C VAL A 101 8.43 -10.59 -0.16
N GLN A 102 7.83 -11.77 -0.34
CA GLN A 102 7.89 -12.53 -1.59
C GLN A 102 7.33 -11.74 -2.78
N ILE A 103 6.24 -10.97 -2.60
CA ILE A 103 5.66 -10.15 -3.68
C ILE A 103 6.62 -9.11 -4.27
N LEU A 104 7.71 -8.77 -3.57
CA LEU A 104 8.72 -7.81 -4.03
C LEU A 104 9.68 -8.42 -5.06
N ILE A 105 9.82 -9.75 -5.09
CA ILE A 105 10.84 -10.44 -5.88
C ILE A 105 10.29 -11.59 -6.73
N TYR A 106 9.39 -12.41 -6.20
CA TYR A 106 8.93 -13.61 -6.88
C TYR A 106 8.25 -13.35 -8.23
N PRO A 107 7.41 -12.31 -8.40
CA PRO A 107 6.84 -12.01 -9.73
C PRO A 107 7.91 -11.79 -10.81
N GLN A 108 9.06 -11.21 -10.46
CA GLN A 108 10.17 -11.03 -11.41
C GLN A 108 10.87 -12.35 -11.73
N VAL A 109 11.04 -13.20 -10.72
CA VAL A 109 11.57 -14.57 -10.90
C VAL A 109 10.66 -15.34 -11.86
N ALA A 110 9.34 -15.27 -11.67
CA ALA A 110 8.36 -15.92 -12.51
C ALA A 110 8.35 -15.37 -13.95
N LEU A 111 8.37 -14.04 -14.12
CA LEU A 111 8.41 -13.41 -15.46
C LEU A 111 9.59 -13.89 -16.30
N LEU A 112 10.78 -13.95 -15.71
CA LEU A 112 11.96 -14.44 -16.42
C LEU A 112 11.97 -15.98 -16.53
N GLY A 113 11.42 -16.67 -15.53
CA GLY A 113 11.25 -18.13 -15.50
C GLY A 113 10.33 -18.64 -16.61
N MET A 114 9.18 -18.00 -16.82
CA MET A 114 8.25 -18.27 -17.92
C MET A 114 8.97 -18.28 -19.26
N LYS A 115 9.79 -17.25 -19.52
CA LYS A 115 10.55 -17.14 -20.76
C LYS A 115 11.56 -18.26 -20.92
N PHE A 116 12.35 -18.56 -19.89
CA PHE A 116 13.33 -19.65 -19.97
C PHE A 116 12.69 -21.02 -20.17
N GLU A 117 11.54 -21.29 -19.53
CA GLU A 117 10.83 -22.54 -19.73
C GLU A 117 10.18 -22.62 -21.13
N LEU A 118 9.67 -21.51 -21.68
CA LEU A 118 9.23 -21.46 -23.08
C LEU A 118 10.40 -21.71 -24.05
N TYR A 119 11.58 -21.12 -23.81
CA TYR A 119 12.78 -21.40 -24.60
C TYR A 119 13.20 -22.89 -24.53
N ALA A 120 13.02 -23.51 -23.37
CA ALA A 120 13.28 -24.94 -23.18
C ALA A 120 12.17 -25.85 -23.74
N GLY A 121 11.06 -25.30 -24.25
CA GLY A 121 9.91 -26.07 -24.75
C GLY A 121 9.05 -26.69 -23.64
N ASN A 122 9.11 -26.16 -22.42
CA ASN A 122 8.39 -26.63 -21.25
C ASN A 122 7.20 -25.70 -20.93
N GLU A 123 6.17 -25.68 -21.78
CA GLU A 123 5.07 -24.71 -21.63
C GLU A 123 4.28 -24.88 -20.32
N GLU A 124 4.07 -26.12 -19.87
CA GLU A 124 3.38 -26.40 -18.61
C GLU A 124 4.12 -25.80 -17.40
N LYS A 125 5.45 -25.85 -17.44
CA LYS A 125 6.29 -25.28 -16.38
C LYS A 125 6.34 -23.77 -16.45
N ALA A 126 6.32 -23.19 -17.65
CA ALA A 126 6.13 -21.76 -17.83
C ALA A 126 4.77 -21.32 -17.23
N PHE A 127 3.69 -22.04 -17.55
CA PHE A 127 2.37 -21.75 -17.01
C PHE A 127 2.35 -21.82 -15.47
N SER A 128 2.99 -22.84 -14.87
CA SER A 128 3.14 -22.96 -13.41
C SER A 128 3.84 -21.74 -12.79
N TYR A 129 4.94 -21.25 -13.37
CA TYR A 129 5.61 -20.04 -12.88
C TYR A 129 4.66 -18.83 -12.86
N GLY A 130 3.94 -18.62 -13.95
CA GLY A 130 3.00 -17.50 -14.07
C GLY A 130 1.87 -17.58 -13.06
N MET A 131 1.25 -18.76 -12.92
CA MET A 131 0.14 -18.97 -11.98
C MET A 131 0.58 -18.85 -10.52
N GLU A 132 1.74 -19.39 -10.16
CA GLU A 132 2.28 -19.22 -8.80
C GLU A 132 2.52 -17.74 -8.45
N ALA A 133 3.01 -16.95 -9.40
CA ALA A 133 3.15 -15.51 -9.20
C ALA A 133 1.80 -14.79 -9.15
N LEU A 134 0.84 -15.18 -9.99
CA LEU A 134 -0.50 -14.61 -10.01
C LEU A 134 -1.21 -14.85 -8.67
N GLU A 135 -1.24 -16.09 -8.18
CA GLU A 135 -1.88 -16.43 -6.91
C GLU A 135 -1.21 -15.74 -5.72
N LEU A 136 0.12 -15.61 -5.73
CA LEU A 136 0.83 -14.84 -4.72
C LEU A 136 0.37 -13.37 -4.71
N LEU A 137 0.18 -12.75 -5.89
CA LEU A 137 -0.30 -11.37 -5.99
C LEU A 137 -1.77 -11.22 -5.56
N ARG A 138 -2.64 -12.17 -5.93
CA ARG A 138 -4.05 -12.23 -5.54
C ARG A 138 -4.20 -12.32 -4.03
N HIS A 139 -3.50 -13.26 -3.38
CA HIS A 139 -3.59 -13.45 -1.93
C HIS A 139 -2.93 -12.34 -1.09
N GLN A 140 -2.12 -11.48 -1.70
CA GLN A 140 -1.40 -10.40 -1.01
C GLN A 140 -1.91 -9.01 -1.40
N TYR A 141 -3.09 -8.92 -2.05
CA TYR A 141 -3.71 -7.66 -2.46
C TYR A 141 -2.73 -6.74 -3.22
N SER A 142 -1.94 -7.33 -4.12
CA SER A 142 -0.84 -6.63 -4.77
C SER A 142 -1.07 -6.45 -6.27
N GLN A 143 -1.08 -5.18 -6.70
CA GLN A 143 -1.03 -4.82 -8.12
C GLN A 143 0.39 -4.81 -8.70
N ARG A 144 1.42 -5.09 -7.89
CA ARG A 144 2.82 -5.08 -8.33
C ARG A 144 3.03 -6.18 -9.36
N TYR A 145 3.59 -5.81 -10.50
CA TYR A 145 3.86 -6.67 -11.64
C TYR A 145 2.62 -7.33 -12.27
N VAL A 146 1.41 -7.04 -11.78
CA VAL A 146 0.20 -7.79 -12.15
C VAL A 146 -0.05 -7.78 -13.66
N VAL A 147 0.00 -6.63 -14.32
CA VAL A 147 -0.24 -6.61 -15.78
C VAL A 147 0.89 -7.26 -16.56
N PHE A 148 2.11 -7.30 -16.02
CA PHE A 148 3.21 -8.01 -16.68
C PHE A 148 3.02 -9.52 -16.57
N VAL A 149 2.62 -10.01 -15.40
CA VAL A 149 2.33 -11.42 -15.17
C VAL A 149 1.16 -11.86 -16.03
N LEU A 150 0.06 -11.09 -16.06
CA LEU A 150 -1.11 -11.38 -16.89
C LEU A 150 -0.77 -11.38 -18.40
N GLU A 151 -0.03 -10.38 -18.89
CA GLU A 151 0.39 -10.33 -20.31
C GLU A 151 1.29 -11.53 -20.69
N GLU A 152 2.24 -11.91 -19.84
CA GLU A 152 3.13 -13.03 -20.12
C GLU A 152 2.41 -14.39 -19.97
N LEU A 153 1.45 -14.50 -19.05
CA LEU A 153 0.57 -15.67 -18.97
C LEU A 153 -0.25 -15.88 -20.25
N LEU A 154 -0.81 -14.81 -20.82
CA LEU A 154 -1.51 -14.91 -22.12
C LEU A 154 -0.58 -15.36 -23.24
N ASN A 155 0.67 -14.88 -23.27
CA ASN A 155 1.68 -15.35 -24.22
C ASN A 155 2.00 -16.84 -24.04
N VAL A 156 2.10 -17.32 -22.80
CA VAL A 156 2.29 -18.76 -22.51
C VAL A 156 1.09 -19.58 -23.00
N LEU A 157 -0.14 -19.12 -22.73
CA LEU A 157 -1.36 -19.79 -23.14
C LEU A 157 -1.51 -19.84 -24.67
N GLU A 158 -1.17 -18.75 -25.37
CA GLU A 158 -1.10 -18.71 -26.83
C GLU A 158 -0.11 -19.76 -27.38
N CYS A 159 1.08 -19.87 -26.77
CA CYS A 159 2.07 -20.88 -27.15
C CYS A 159 1.56 -22.32 -26.94
N ILE A 160 0.79 -22.57 -25.88
CA ILE A 160 0.15 -23.87 -25.61
C ILE A 160 -0.89 -24.20 -26.68
N SER A 161 -1.76 -23.24 -27.02
CA SER A 161 -2.79 -23.41 -28.06
C SER A 161 -2.17 -23.68 -29.44
N VAL A 162 -1.17 -22.90 -29.87
CA VAL A 162 -0.50 -23.08 -31.17
C VAL A 162 0.13 -24.47 -31.33
N LYS A 163 0.59 -25.08 -30.22
CA LYS A 163 1.14 -26.44 -30.21
C LYS A 163 0.08 -27.55 -30.19
N GLY A 164 -1.21 -27.20 -30.28
CA GLY A 164 -2.33 -28.13 -30.30
C GLY A 164 -2.61 -28.80 -28.95
N LYS A 165 -2.11 -28.24 -27.84
CA LYS A 165 -2.35 -28.73 -26.48
C LYS A 165 -3.58 -28.04 -25.85
N GLU A 166 -4.65 -27.89 -26.62
CA GLU A 166 -5.86 -27.21 -26.16
C GLU A 166 -6.68 -28.07 -25.20
N ASP A 167 -6.42 -27.91 -23.91
CA ASP A 167 -7.28 -28.37 -22.82
C ASP A 167 -8.36 -27.32 -22.53
N GLN A 168 -9.57 -27.76 -22.18
CA GLN A 168 -10.66 -26.89 -21.71
C GLN A 168 -10.20 -26.00 -20.55
N LYS A 169 -9.37 -26.55 -19.65
CA LYS A 169 -8.77 -25.80 -18.54
C LYS A 169 -8.03 -24.55 -19.02
N TYR A 170 -7.20 -24.66 -20.06
CA TYR A 170 -6.40 -23.53 -20.54
C TYR A 170 -7.26 -22.43 -21.18
N LYS A 171 -8.40 -22.78 -21.77
CA LYS A 171 -9.35 -21.81 -22.34
C LYS A 171 -10.09 -21.02 -21.27
N GLU A 172 -10.43 -21.67 -20.16
CA GLU A 172 -11.03 -21.02 -19.00
C GLU A 172 -10.04 -20.03 -18.37
N GLU A 173 -8.79 -20.47 -18.17
CA GLU A 173 -7.69 -19.62 -17.66
C GLU A 173 -7.41 -18.44 -18.60
N GLU A 174 -7.38 -18.65 -19.92
CA GLU A 174 -7.19 -17.57 -20.90
C GLU A 174 -8.31 -16.52 -20.81
N THR A 175 -9.55 -16.97 -20.62
CA THR A 175 -10.71 -16.08 -20.48
C THR A 175 -10.60 -15.24 -19.20
N GLU A 176 -10.30 -15.90 -18.07
CA GLU A 176 -10.17 -15.24 -16.76
C GLU A 176 -9.01 -14.24 -16.75
N VAL A 177 -7.81 -14.66 -17.20
CA VAL A 177 -6.62 -13.80 -17.30
C VAL A 177 -6.88 -12.59 -18.22
N THR A 178 -7.60 -12.79 -19.32
CA THR A 178 -7.99 -11.70 -20.23
C THR A 178 -8.92 -10.70 -19.56
N GLU A 179 -9.90 -11.15 -18.79
CA GLU A 179 -10.83 -10.29 -18.08
C GLU A 179 -10.13 -9.47 -16.99
N PHE A 180 -9.21 -10.09 -16.24
CA PHE A 180 -8.39 -9.38 -15.26
C PHE A 180 -7.50 -8.34 -15.92
N LEU A 181 -6.81 -8.68 -17.01
CA LEU A 181 -5.94 -7.74 -17.70
C LEU A 181 -6.72 -6.50 -18.16
N LYS A 182 -7.90 -6.70 -18.77
CA LYS A 182 -8.79 -5.61 -19.18
C LYS A 182 -9.25 -4.76 -17.99
N THR A 183 -9.57 -5.39 -16.87
CA THR A 183 -10.00 -4.70 -15.64
C THR A 183 -8.90 -3.77 -15.12
N PHE A 184 -7.67 -4.26 -15.00
CA PHE A 184 -6.53 -3.45 -14.55
C PHE A 184 -6.19 -2.33 -15.55
N GLU A 185 -6.19 -2.61 -16.85
CA GLU A 185 -5.94 -1.60 -17.89
C GLU A 185 -6.96 -0.48 -17.86
N GLU A 186 -8.24 -0.83 -17.71
CA GLU A 186 -9.33 0.13 -17.67
C GLU A 186 -9.29 0.96 -16.38
N LEU A 187 -9.07 0.33 -15.22
CA LEU A 187 -8.83 1.01 -13.95
C LEU A 187 -7.71 2.05 -14.09
N TYR A 188 -6.56 1.63 -14.60
CA TYR A 188 -5.41 2.52 -14.76
C TYR A 188 -5.70 3.67 -15.73
N ARG A 189 -6.42 3.41 -16.81
CA ARG A 189 -6.84 4.45 -17.75
C ARG A 189 -7.78 5.46 -17.10
N LEU A 190 -8.77 5.02 -16.31
CA LEU A 190 -9.74 5.89 -15.64
C LEU A 190 -9.06 6.86 -14.66
N PHE A 191 -8.04 6.41 -13.94
CA PHE A 191 -7.36 7.21 -12.93
C PHE A 191 -6.05 7.82 -13.40
N SER A 192 -5.72 7.68 -14.69
CA SER A 192 -4.46 8.14 -15.29
C SER A 192 -3.23 7.54 -14.60
N HIS A 193 -3.35 6.30 -14.10
CA HIS A 193 -2.25 5.55 -13.52
C HIS A 193 -1.38 4.95 -14.64
N PRO A 194 -0.04 5.03 -14.55
CA PRO A 194 0.83 4.42 -15.54
C PRO A 194 0.69 2.90 -15.52
N LYS A 195 0.24 2.31 -16.63
CA LYS A 195 0.08 0.84 -16.79
C LYS A 195 1.34 0.05 -16.39
N LYS A 196 2.53 0.63 -16.60
CA LYS A 196 3.83 -0.01 -16.38
C LYS A 196 4.76 0.95 -15.64
N ARG A 197 5.13 0.61 -14.41
CA ARG A 197 6.06 1.39 -13.57
C ARG A 197 7.47 0.80 -13.61
N MET A 198 8.48 1.69 -13.59
CA MET A 198 9.91 1.31 -13.55
C MET A 198 10.33 0.65 -12.24
N TRP A 199 9.69 1.00 -11.12
CA TRP A 199 10.05 0.57 -9.77
C TRP A 199 8.80 0.01 -9.09
N GLN A 200 8.75 -1.31 -8.90
CA GLN A 200 7.62 -1.99 -8.27
C GLN A 200 8.05 -2.91 -7.10
N SER A 201 9.34 -2.96 -6.79
CA SER A 201 9.94 -3.72 -5.69
C SER A 201 10.11 -2.91 -4.40
N ILE A 202 9.91 -1.58 -4.43
CA ILE A 202 10.10 -0.69 -3.27
C ILE A 202 8.73 -0.13 -2.85
N SER A 203 8.32 -0.35 -1.59
CA SER A 203 7.28 0.48 -0.97
C SER A 203 7.97 1.68 -0.34
N VAL A 204 7.50 2.87 -0.69
CA VAL A 204 7.90 4.12 -0.03
C VAL A 204 6.88 4.55 1.03
N SER A 205 5.97 3.65 1.41
CA SER A 205 4.94 3.94 2.42
C SER A 205 5.56 4.45 3.73
N ASN A 206 4.84 5.35 4.40
CA ASN A 206 5.24 5.96 5.68
C ASN A 206 6.50 6.86 5.65
N THR A 207 6.88 7.39 4.49
CA THR A 207 7.95 8.41 4.42
C THR A 207 7.42 9.79 4.82
N HIS A 208 7.98 10.36 5.88
CA HIS A 208 7.66 11.71 6.32
C HIS A 208 8.67 12.73 5.79
N GLU A 209 8.17 13.88 5.31
CA GLU A 209 9.03 15.02 5.03
C GLU A 209 9.38 15.74 6.33
N ILE A 210 10.57 15.45 6.89
CA ILE A 210 11.05 15.99 8.19
C ILE A 210 10.75 17.49 8.37
N GLY A 211 11.10 18.33 7.38
CA GLY A 211 10.90 19.77 7.47
C GLY A 211 9.42 20.17 7.58
N LEU A 212 8.56 19.55 6.77
CA LEU A 212 7.12 19.80 6.80
C LEU A 212 6.50 19.28 8.11
N THR A 213 6.86 18.08 8.53
CA THR A 213 6.43 17.49 9.81
C THR A 213 6.71 18.42 10.99
N LEU A 214 7.94 18.89 11.12
CA LEU A 214 8.34 19.80 12.20
C LEU A 214 7.58 21.13 12.13
N LYS A 215 7.38 21.65 10.92
CA LYS A 215 6.60 22.87 10.69
C LYS A 215 5.13 22.69 11.10
N MET A 216 4.54 21.55 10.75
CA MET A 216 3.16 21.20 11.07
C MET A 216 2.97 21.15 12.58
N LEU A 217 3.78 20.35 13.29
CA LEU A 217 3.76 20.24 14.74
C LEU A 217 3.93 21.60 15.44
N ARG A 218 4.92 22.41 15.02
CA ARG A 218 5.12 23.75 15.58
C ARG A 218 3.89 24.65 15.43
N LYS A 219 3.22 24.56 14.28
CA LYS A 219 2.03 25.37 13.97
C LYS A 219 0.79 24.87 14.71
N ALA A 220 0.65 23.56 14.90
CA ALA A 220 -0.38 22.97 15.76
C ALA A 220 -0.27 23.50 17.19
N MET A 221 0.95 23.55 17.73
CA MET A 221 1.25 24.09 19.07
C MET A 221 1.17 25.63 19.14
N GLY A 222 0.88 26.33 18.03
CA GLY A 222 0.78 27.80 18.02
C GLY A 222 2.11 28.54 18.25
N LEU A 223 3.25 27.90 17.97
CA LEU A 223 4.58 28.44 18.29
C LEU A 223 5.23 29.13 17.08
N SER A 224 6.04 30.16 17.36
CA SER A 224 6.96 30.75 16.37
C SER A 224 8.34 30.08 16.45
N ALA A 225 9.12 30.13 15.37
CA ALA A 225 10.50 29.60 15.40
C ALA A 225 11.36 30.29 16.47
N ALA A 226 11.12 31.59 16.72
CA ALA A 226 11.77 32.33 17.79
C ALA A 226 11.43 31.79 19.19
N LYS A 227 10.16 31.43 19.46
CA LYS A 227 9.77 30.82 20.74
C LYS A 227 10.42 29.45 20.96
N VAL A 228 10.46 28.62 19.92
CA VAL A 228 11.10 27.29 19.99
C VAL A 228 12.60 27.43 20.25
N SER A 229 13.25 28.35 19.54
CA SER A 229 14.68 28.64 19.72
C SER A 229 14.98 29.22 21.11
N ALA A 230 14.15 30.13 21.62
CA ALA A 230 14.32 30.69 22.96
C ALA A 230 14.16 29.65 24.07
N ALA A 231 13.30 28.64 23.87
CA ALA A 231 13.15 27.52 24.81
C ALA A 231 14.31 26.50 24.72
N ASN A 232 15.06 26.48 23.61
CA ASN A 232 16.14 25.53 23.35
C ASN A 232 17.39 26.24 22.78
N PRO A 233 17.97 27.23 23.49
CA PRO A 233 18.97 28.15 22.93
C PRO A 233 20.27 27.46 22.53
N ASP A 234 20.63 26.36 23.21
CA ASP A 234 21.88 25.62 22.96
C ASP A 234 21.79 24.67 21.76
N HIS A 235 20.59 24.49 21.18
CA HIS A 235 20.35 23.51 20.12
C HIS A 235 20.21 24.14 18.73
N LEU A 236 19.24 25.04 18.55
CA LEU A 236 18.88 25.58 17.25
C LEU A 236 18.44 27.05 17.34
N THR A 237 18.96 27.87 16.42
CA THR A 237 18.47 29.23 16.18
C THR A 237 17.15 29.22 15.40
N ALA A 238 16.34 30.27 15.55
CA ALA A 238 15.11 30.44 14.77
C ALA A 238 15.34 30.31 13.25
N ARG A 239 16.43 30.88 12.75
CA ARG A 239 16.82 30.81 11.32
C ARG A 239 17.15 29.39 10.88
N GLN A 240 17.77 28.58 11.74
CA GLN A 240 18.04 27.17 11.43
C GLN A 240 16.74 26.36 11.39
N ILE A 241 15.82 26.59 12.33
CA ILE A 241 14.49 25.96 12.33
C ILE A 241 13.76 26.27 11.02
N GLU A 242 13.70 27.54 10.62
CA GLU A 242 13.03 27.95 9.36
C GLU A 242 13.66 27.29 8.12
N LYS A 243 14.99 27.16 8.08
CA LYS A 243 15.69 26.47 6.99
C LYS A 243 15.40 24.97 6.95
N ILE A 244 15.31 24.32 8.12
CA ILE A 244 14.90 22.91 8.25
C ILE A 244 13.47 22.74 7.73
N GLU A 245 12.55 23.58 8.19
CA GLU A 245 11.15 23.56 7.77
C GLU A 245 10.93 23.87 6.29
N ALA A 246 11.84 24.63 5.67
CA ALA A 246 11.84 24.86 4.24
C ALA A 246 12.38 23.66 3.43
N GLY A 247 12.95 22.64 4.09
CA GLY A 247 13.61 21.50 3.46
C GLY A 247 15.01 21.82 2.93
N THR A 248 15.57 22.98 3.27
CA THR A 248 16.88 23.42 2.75
C THR A 248 18.05 22.90 3.58
N HIS A 249 17.82 22.51 4.84
CA HIS A 249 18.83 21.98 5.75
C HIS A 249 18.28 20.72 6.43
N ARG A 250 19.12 19.68 6.57
CA ARG A 250 18.78 18.46 7.32
C ARG A 250 19.19 18.65 8.79
N PRO A 251 18.28 18.44 9.77
CA PRO A 251 18.68 18.43 11.17
C PRO A 251 19.57 17.23 11.48
N SER A 252 20.43 17.33 12.50
CA SER A 252 21.07 16.14 13.08
C SER A 252 20.03 15.28 13.79
N GLY A 253 20.29 13.97 13.97
CA GLY A 253 19.37 13.07 14.67
C GLY A 253 18.98 13.59 16.07
N ARG A 254 19.98 14.03 16.84
CA ARG A 254 19.77 14.65 18.16
C ARG A 254 18.86 15.89 18.12
N ASN A 255 19.04 16.76 17.14
CA ASN A 255 18.20 17.97 17.01
C ASN A 255 16.79 17.63 16.52
N TYR A 256 16.64 16.59 15.70
CA TYR A 256 15.34 16.09 15.28
C TYR A 256 14.57 15.52 16.48
N GLU A 257 15.18 14.61 17.24
CA GLU A 257 14.58 14.00 18.43
C GLU A 257 14.17 15.04 19.48
N MET A 258 15.04 16.01 19.75
CA MET A 258 14.73 17.11 20.69
C MET A 258 13.53 17.95 20.22
N LEU A 259 13.45 18.31 18.94
CA LEU A 259 12.29 19.05 18.42
C LEU A 259 11.00 18.23 18.50
N MET A 260 11.07 16.94 18.17
CA MET A 260 9.92 16.03 18.25
C MET A 260 9.41 15.95 19.68
N GLN A 261 10.29 15.70 20.65
CA GLN A 261 9.94 15.66 22.08
C GLN A 261 9.37 16.99 22.56
N PHE A 262 9.95 18.12 22.13
CA PHE A 262 9.45 19.45 22.45
C PHE A 262 8.03 19.70 21.93
N TYR A 263 7.64 19.05 20.82
CA TYR A 263 6.28 19.09 20.29
C TYR A 263 5.39 17.94 20.79
N HIS A 264 5.77 17.27 21.89
CA HIS A 264 5.04 16.14 22.45
C HIS A 264 4.90 14.95 21.49
N LYS A 265 5.92 14.71 20.67
CA LYS A 265 6.01 13.54 19.80
C LYS A 265 7.24 12.71 20.12
N THR A 266 7.06 11.40 20.16
CA THR A 266 8.12 10.42 20.00
C THR A 266 8.29 10.13 18.51
N GLY A 267 9.51 9.93 18.04
CA GLY A 267 9.86 9.90 16.59
C GLY A 267 8.89 9.10 15.71
N LEU A 268 8.71 9.53 14.46
CA LEU A 268 7.72 8.95 13.52
C LEU A 268 8.25 7.76 12.70
N GLU A 269 9.57 7.62 12.58
CA GLU A 269 10.21 6.53 11.84
C GLU A 269 10.48 5.33 12.77
N GLY A 270 10.02 4.14 12.37
CA GLY A 270 10.27 2.90 13.12
C GLY A 270 9.60 2.82 14.49
N GLN A 271 8.55 3.61 14.71
CA GLN A 271 7.85 3.66 15.99
C GLN A 271 7.22 2.32 16.35
N LEU A 272 7.39 1.94 17.60
CA LEU A 272 6.70 0.80 18.18
C LEU A 272 5.23 1.17 18.44
N LEU A 273 4.32 0.31 18.01
CA LEU A 273 2.91 0.35 18.42
C LEU A 273 2.75 0.18 19.94
N LEU A 274 3.70 -0.52 20.55
CA LEU A 274 3.72 -0.87 21.95
C LEU A 274 5.17 -0.95 22.44
N GLU A 275 5.49 -0.33 23.57
CA GLU A 275 6.83 -0.35 24.13
C GLU A 275 6.98 -1.57 25.05
N THR A 276 7.56 -2.64 24.51
CA THR A 276 7.89 -3.88 25.23
C THR A 276 9.08 -4.59 24.59
N ASP A 277 9.81 -5.35 25.39
CA ASP A 277 10.83 -6.32 24.95
C ASP A 277 10.29 -7.77 24.94
N SER A 278 9.02 -7.98 25.30
CA SER A 278 8.41 -9.31 25.38
C SER A 278 7.75 -9.72 24.06
N LEU A 279 8.35 -10.71 23.39
CA LEU A 279 7.75 -11.34 22.20
C LEU A 279 6.38 -11.97 22.51
N GLU A 280 6.20 -12.51 23.72
CA GLU A 280 4.92 -13.06 24.17
C GLU A 280 3.81 -12.01 24.16
N VAL A 281 4.11 -10.80 24.67
CA VAL A 281 3.16 -9.67 24.67
C VAL A 281 2.81 -9.25 23.25
N LEU A 282 3.79 -9.21 22.35
CA LEU A 282 3.56 -8.87 20.94
C LEU A 282 2.68 -9.92 20.23
N HIS A 283 2.93 -11.21 20.47
CA HIS A 283 2.09 -12.28 19.92
C HIS A 283 0.68 -12.25 20.50
N GLN A 284 0.54 -12.04 21.80
CA GLN A 284 -0.77 -11.96 22.45
C GLN A 284 -1.58 -10.77 21.94
N ARG A 285 -0.93 -9.63 21.68
CA ARG A 285 -1.58 -8.49 21.04
C ARG A 285 -2.18 -8.86 19.69
N GLN A 286 -1.41 -9.59 18.86
CA GLN A 286 -1.89 -10.05 17.55
C GLN A 286 -3.08 -11.01 17.70
N GLU A 287 -3.01 -11.93 18.66
CA GLU A 287 -4.12 -12.85 18.97
C GLU A 287 -5.41 -12.09 19.35
N ILE A 288 -5.31 -11.07 20.21
CA ILE A 288 -6.46 -10.23 20.58
C ILE A 288 -7.06 -9.55 19.35
N VAL A 289 -6.21 -9.02 18.46
CA VAL A 289 -6.66 -8.40 17.20
C VAL A 289 -7.36 -9.44 16.31
N ASP A 290 -6.83 -10.65 16.20
CA ASP A 290 -7.45 -11.71 15.41
C ASP A 290 -8.84 -12.10 15.96
N PHE A 291 -9.00 -12.17 17.29
CA PHE A 291 -10.31 -12.37 17.91
C PHE A 291 -11.27 -11.21 17.63
N ILE A 292 -10.80 -9.97 17.72
CA ILE A 292 -11.60 -8.77 17.40
C ILE A 292 -12.07 -8.81 15.93
N ILE A 293 -11.19 -9.16 15.00
CA ILE A 293 -11.51 -9.25 13.56
C ILE A 293 -12.58 -10.31 13.30
N ARG A 294 -12.56 -11.42 14.04
CA ARG A 294 -13.55 -12.51 13.95
C ARG A 294 -14.80 -12.26 14.78
N GLU A 295 -14.90 -11.10 15.42
CA GLU A 295 -15.98 -10.74 16.35
C GLU A 295 -16.12 -11.72 17.54
N GLU A 296 -15.04 -12.40 17.91
CA GLU A 296 -14.96 -13.32 19.05
C GLU A 296 -14.70 -12.54 20.35
N TRP A 297 -15.67 -11.70 20.75
CA TRP A 297 -15.48 -10.68 21.79
C TRP A 297 -15.16 -11.23 23.20
N ASP A 298 -15.68 -12.40 23.56
CA ASP A 298 -15.37 -13.02 24.85
C ASP A 298 -13.94 -13.57 24.89
N ASN A 299 -13.48 -14.22 23.81
CA ASN A 299 -12.08 -14.66 23.66
C ASN A 299 -11.12 -13.45 23.67
N ALA A 300 -11.49 -12.38 22.96
CA ALA A 300 -10.74 -11.12 22.98
C ALA A 300 -10.63 -10.56 24.40
N TRP A 301 -11.72 -10.56 25.17
CA TRP A 301 -11.72 -10.06 26.54
C TRP A 301 -10.83 -10.90 27.47
N GLU A 302 -10.93 -12.23 27.40
CA GLU A 302 -10.12 -13.14 28.22
C GLU A 302 -8.62 -12.95 27.95
N SER A 303 -8.21 -12.94 26.68
CA SER A 303 -6.80 -12.71 26.33
C SER A 303 -6.35 -11.30 26.72
N PHE A 304 -7.21 -10.29 26.55
CA PHE A 304 -6.96 -8.90 26.93
C PHE A 304 -6.68 -8.72 28.43
N GLN A 305 -7.37 -9.44 29.33
CA GLN A 305 -7.14 -9.29 30.77
C GLN A 305 -5.69 -9.58 31.15
N SER A 306 -5.15 -10.71 30.69
CA SER A 306 -3.76 -11.06 30.98
C SER A 306 -2.76 -10.16 30.26
N PHE A 307 -3.10 -9.70 29.04
CA PHE A 307 -2.29 -8.76 28.28
C PHE A 307 -2.11 -7.44 29.03
N LYS A 308 -3.19 -6.90 29.58
CA LYS A 308 -3.18 -5.67 30.38
C LYS A 308 -2.27 -5.77 31.61
N GLU A 309 -2.24 -6.92 32.28
CA GLU A 309 -1.38 -7.14 33.46
C GLU A 309 0.12 -7.20 33.12
N LYS A 310 0.48 -7.55 31.87
CA LYS A 310 1.87 -7.68 31.42
C LYS A 310 2.49 -6.35 30.95
N LEU A 311 1.69 -5.29 30.80
CA LEU A 311 2.13 -4.01 30.26
C LEU A 311 2.42 -2.97 31.34
N ASP A 312 3.49 -2.18 31.14
CA ASP A 312 3.70 -0.96 31.91
C ASP A 312 2.80 0.16 31.38
N VAL A 313 1.68 0.38 32.07
CA VAL A 313 0.69 1.42 31.77
C VAL A 313 1.17 2.85 32.09
N ASN A 314 2.37 3.02 32.65
CA ASN A 314 2.97 4.35 32.80
C ASN A 314 3.57 4.84 31.48
N VAL A 315 3.86 3.93 30.55
CA VAL A 315 4.29 4.29 29.20
C VAL A 315 3.07 4.78 28.39
N PRO A 316 3.11 5.99 27.80
CA PRO A 316 1.95 6.55 27.11
C PRO A 316 1.39 5.69 25.97
N LEU A 317 2.24 5.05 25.16
CA LEU A 317 1.82 4.15 24.07
C LEU A 317 1.08 2.93 24.61
N ASN A 318 1.62 2.31 25.66
CA ASN A 318 1.01 1.15 26.30
C ASN A 318 -0.34 1.50 26.93
N ARG A 319 -0.42 2.67 27.59
CA ARG A 319 -1.67 3.16 28.18
C ARG A 319 -2.73 3.44 27.12
N GLN A 320 -2.35 4.10 26.02
CA GLN A 320 -3.24 4.36 24.89
C GLN A 320 -3.84 3.05 24.36
N GLU A 321 -2.98 2.04 24.14
CA GLU A 321 -3.40 0.75 23.61
C GLU A 321 -4.36 0.00 24.55
N VAL A 322 -4.05 -0.01 25.85
CA VAL A 322 -4.92 -0.63 26.87
C VAL A 322 -6.28 0.04 26.89
N LEU A 323 -6.34 1.38 26.94
CA LEU A 323 -7.61 2.11 26.94
C LEU A 323 -8.40 1.90 25.65
N PHE A 324 -7.71 1.88 24.51
CA PHE A 324 -8.32 1.63 23.21
C PHE A 324 -8.93 0.24 23.11
N MET A 325 -8.20 -0.82 23.45
CA MET A 325 -8.72 -2.19 23.41
C MET A 325 -9.85 -2.39 24.42
N GLU A 326 -9.67 -1.93 25.66
CA GLU A 326 -10.66 -2.09 26.73
C GLU A 326 -12.00 -1.45 26.35
N SER A 327 -11.96 -0.20 25.87
CA SER A 327 -13.16 0.53 25.48
C SER A 327 -13.90 -0.15 24.33
N ASN A 328 -13.20 -0.60 23.28
CA ASN A 328 -13.82 -1.28 22.14
C ASN A 328 -14.42 -2.63 22.52
N ILE A 329 -13.69 -3.47 23.27
CA ILE A 329 -14.16 -4.79 23.67
C ILE A 329 -15.39 -4.65 24.60
N LEU A 330 -15.32 -3.78 25.62
CA LEU A 330 -16.44 -3.60 26.54
C LEU A 330 -17.67 -3.00 25.86
N TYR A 331 -17.49 -2.04 24.95
CA TYR A 331 -18.60 -1.44 24.21
C TYR A 331 -19.28 -2.46 23.30
N LYS A 332 -18.52 -3.29 22.58
CA LYS A 332 -19.06 -4.37 21.73
C LYS A 332 -19.76 -5.47 22.51
N ARG A 333 -19.34 -5.73 23.75
CA ARG A 333 -20.01 -6.65 24.68
C ARG A 333 -21.20 -6.03 25.41
N GLU A 334 -21.61 -4.80 25.05
CA GLU A 334 -22.69 -4.04 25.67
C GLU A 334 -22.49 -3.85 27.19
N LYS A 335 -21.21 -3.81 27.63
CA LYS A 335 -20.81 -3.59 29.03
C LYS A 335 -20.37 -2.16 29.31
N LEU A 336 -20.34 -1.31 28.28
CA LEU A 336 -19.93 0.09 28.38
C LEU A 336 -21.01 1.00 27.82
N ALA A 337 -21.36 2.04 28.59
CA ALA A 337 -22.27 3.06 28.12
C ALA A 337 -21.63 3.90 27.00
N SER A 338 -22.48 4.48 26.15
CA SER A 338 -22.07 5.23 24.95
C SER A 338 -21.21 6.46 25.26
N ASP A 339 -21.59 7.21 26.30
CA ASP A 339 -20.88 8.38 26.81
C ASP A 339 -19.54 8.01 27.44
N GLU A 340 -19.53 6.93 28.21
CA GLU A 340 -18.33 6.38 28.82
C GLU A 340 -17.32 5.87 27.77
N TYR A 341 -17.80 5.19 26.72
CA TYR A 341 -16.98 4.80 25.58
C TYR A 341 -16.30 6.01 24.93
N LEU A 342 -17.05 7.06 24.64
CA LEU A 342 -16.51 8.29 24.06
C LEU A 342 -15.48 8.96 25.00
N ARG A 343 -15.72 8.94 26.31
CA ARG A 343 -14.78 9.44 27.32
C ARG A 343 -13.46 8.65 27.29
N MET A 344 -13.53 7.32 27.26
CA MET A 344 -12.35 6.46 27.20
C MET A 344 -11.55 6.65 25.91
N LEU A 345 -12.19 6.81 24.74
CA LEU A 345 -11.48 7.09 23.48
C LEU A 345 -10.74 8.44 23.54
N LYS A 346 -11.37 9.48 24.12
CA LYS A 346 -10.72 10.79 24.31
C LYS A 346 -9.54 10.69 25.28
N GLU A 347 -9.68 9.89 26.35
CA GLU A 347 -8.57 9.62 27.28
C GLU A 347 -7.42 8.88 26.58
N ALA A 348 -7.72 7.86 25.77
CA ALA A 348 -6.72 7.13 24.98
C ALA A 348 -5.98 8.05 24.01
N LEU A 349 -6.69 8.94 23.31
CA LEU A 349 -6.08 9.92 22.40
C LEU A 349 -5.15 10.88 23.17
N SER A 350 -5.57 11.34 24.35
CA SER A 350 -4.79 12.27 25.19
C SER A 350 -3.47 11.69 25.73
N CYS A 351 -3.28 10.37 25.67
CA CYS A 351 -2.03 9.73 26.08
C CYS A 351 -0.85 10.14 25.18
N THR A 352 -1.08 10.30 23.87
CA THR A 352 0.00 10.59 22.90
C THR A 352 -0.20 11.90 22.13
N MET A 353 -1.41 12.44 22.16
CA MET A 353 -1.74 13.73 21.56
C MET A 353 -2.00 14.76 22.66
N PRO A 354 -1.32 15.92 22.67
CA PRO A 354 -1.62 16.99 23.61
C PRO A 354 -3.02 17.55 23.35
N GLU A 355 -3.61 18.15 24.38
CA GLU A 355 -4.90 18.83 24.22
C GLU A 355 -4.75 20.03 23.28
N LEU A 356 -5.38 19.92 22.11
CA LEU A 356 -5.34 20.93 21.06
C LEU A 356 -6.77 21.27 20.63
N PRO A 357 -7.06 22.56 20.38
CA PRO A 357 -8.36 22.94 19.85
C PRO A 357 -8.50 22.42 18.41
N LEU A 358 -9.73 22.08 18.03
CA LEU A 358 -10.01 21.32 16.80
C LEU A 358 -9.50 22.03 15.53
N GLU A 359 -9.50 23.36 15.49
CA GLU A 359 -8.96 24.14 14.38
C GLU A 359 -7.43 24.01 14.18
N LYS A 360 -6.72 23.37 15.11
CA LYS A 360 -5.29 23.04 15.02
C LYS A 360 -5.02 21.62 14.58
N TRP A 361 -6.03 20.75 14.57
CA TRP A 361 -5.85 19.34 14.25
C TRP A 361 -5.37 19.13 12.81
N ASN A 362 -5.78 19.98 11.87
CA ASN A 362 -5.27 19.93 10.49
C ASN A 362 -3.76 20.18 10.35
N MET A 363 -3.13 20.73 11.39
CA MET A 363 -1.67 20.91 11.48
C MET A 363 -1.01 19.88 12.39
N TRP A 364 -1.75 19.06 13.12
CA TRP A 364 -1.18 17.99 13.93
C TRP A 364 -0.72 16.84 13.03
N VAL A 365 0.42 16.25 13.34
CA VAL A 365 0.92 15.08 12.60
C VAL A 365 0.43 13.83 13.32
N PHE A 366 -0.70 13.29 12.85
CA PHE A 366 -1.33 12.11 13.43
C PHE A 366 -0.50 10.86 13.17
N GLN A 367 -0.28 10.09 14.23
CA GLN A 367 0.11 8.68 14.13
C GLN A 367 -1.10 7.82 13.74
N ILE A 368 -0.85 6.56 13.35
CA ILE A 368 -1.92 5.65 12.90
C ILE A 368 -2.93 5.43 14.03
N GLU A 369 -2.45 5.26 15.25
CA GLU A 369 -3.23 5.00 16.45
C GLU A 369 -4.07 6.22 16.82
N GLU A 370 -3.48 7.41 16.81
CA GLU A 370 -4.18 8.68 17.03
C GLU A 370 -5.25 8.94 15.97
N GLY A 371 -4.93 8.70 14.70
CA GLY A 371 -5.85 8.87 13.59
C GLY A 371 -7.04 7.91 13.68
N SER A 372 -6.80 6.66 14.08
CA SER A 372 -7.84 5.66 14.29
C SER A 372 -8.75 6.02 15.47
N LEU A 373 -8.16 6.45 16.60
CA LEU A 373 -8.91 6.95 17.76
C LEU A 373 -9.78 8.16 17.41
N ALA A 374 -9.21 9.14 16.72
CA ALA A 374 -9.93 10.33 16.27
C ALA A 374 -11.06 9.98 15.28
N GLY A 375 -10.83 9.02 14.38
CA GLY A 375 -11.84 8.48 13.48
C GLY A 375 -13.00 7.80 14.23
N ASN A 376 -12.69 6.98 15.24
CA ASN A 376 -13.72 6.32 16.06
C ASN A 376 -14.52 7.32 16.90
N ILE A 377 -13.87 8.39 17.39
CA ILE A 377 -14.55 9.51 18.05
C ILE A 377 -15.55 10.16 17.09
N ALA A 378 -15.15 10.43 15.85
CA ALA A 378 -16.01 11.06 14.85
C ALA A 378 -17.20 10.17 14.47
N ASP A 379 -16.97 8.88 14.16
CA ASP A 379 -18.04 7.89 13.90
C ASP A 379 -19.05 7.84 15.06
N LYS A 380 -18.55 7.84 16.29
CA LYS A 380 -19.43 7.79 17.46
C LYS A 380 -20.27 9.05 17.63
N LEU A 381 -19.69 10.22 17.37
CA LEU A 381 -20.39 11.50 17.41
C LEU A 381 -21.49 11.56 16.34
N GLU A 382 -21.18 11.13 15.12
CA GLU A 382 -22.15 11.04 14.02
C GLU A 382 -23.35 10.17 14.40
N LYS A 383 -23.10 8.94 14.89
CA LYS A 383 -24.16 8.02 15.34
C LYS A 383 -24.98 8.55 16.52
N SER A 384 -24.47 9.54 17.24
CA SER A 384 -25.15 10.24 18.34
C SER A 384 -25.89 11.50 17.88
N GLY A 385 -25.88 11.81 16.58
CA GLY A 385 -26.54 12.97 15.98
C GLY A 385 -25.68 14.24 15.90
N GLU A 386 -24.41 14.18 16.33
CA GLU A 386 -23.47 15.32 16.31
C GLU A 386 -22.70 15.42 14.99
N TYR A 387 -23.43 15.41 13.87
CA TYR A 387 -22.88 15.38 12.51
C TYR A 387 -21.84 16.48 12.24
N GLU A 388 -22.12 17.74 12.60
CA GLU A 388 -21.19 18.84 12.31
C GLU A 388 -19.86 18.67 13.07
N CYS A 389 -19.89 18.10 14.27
CA CYS A 389 -18.67 17.82 15.02
C CYS A 389 -17.88 16.68 14.38
N ALA A 390 -18.55 15.57 14.03
CA ALA A 390 -17.93 14.44 13.34
C ALA A 390 -17.28 14.87 12.01
N LYS A 391 -18.01 15.66 11.21
CA LYS A 391 -17.52 16.22 9.94
C LYS A 391 -16.27 17.08 10.14
N GLN A 392 -16.26 17.96 11.14
CA GLN A 392 -15.08 18.80 11.43
C GLN A 392 -13.85 17.98 11.80
N ILE A 393 -14.04 16.90 12.58
CA ILE A 393 -12.94 15.99 12.94
C ILE A 393 -12.40 15.28 11.70
N TYR A 394 -13.26 14.62 10.92
CA TYR A 394 -12.82 13.94 9.70
C TYR A 394 -12.16 14.89 8.69
N GLN A 395 -12.69 16.10 8.53
CA GLN A 395 -12.12 17.09 7.64
C GLN A 395 -10.74 17.57 8.13
N ALA A 396 -10.56 17.79 9.44
CA ALA A 396 -9.28 18.16 10.01
C ALA A 396 -8.23 17.03 9.86
N LEU A 397 -8.62 15.78 10.12
CA LEU A 397 -7.78 14.61 9.88
C LEU A 397 -7.38 14.53 8.40
N TYR A 398 -8.36 14.58 7.49
CA TYR A 398 -8.14 14.56 6.04
C TYR A 398 -7.15 15.64 5.60
N GLU A 399 -7.32 16.89 6.06
CA GLU A 399 -6.42 18.00 5.73
C GLU A 399 -4.99 17.80 6.25
N SER A 400 -4.83 17.22 7.45
CA SER A 400 -3.51 16.89 7.99
C SER A 400 -2.79 15.88 7.10
N PHE A 401 -3.41 14.74 6.80
CA PHE A 401 -2.80 13.73 5.94
C PHE A 401 -2.53 14.27 4.53
N GLU A 402 -3.47 15.01 3.95
CA GLU A 402 -3.28 15.67 2.65
C GLU A 402 -2.09 16.62 2.62
N LEU A 403 -1.90 17.40 3.68
CA LEU A 403 -0.77 18.31 3.77
C LEU A 403 0.54 17.52 3.81
N GLN A 404 0.60 16.44 4.58
CA GLN A 404 1.78 15.58 4.67
C GLN A 404 2.11 14.87 3.35
N MET A 405 1.09 14.55 2.54
CA MET A 405 1.26 13.94 1.23
C MET A 405 1.52 14.95 0.10
N LYS A 406 1.41 16.26 0.37
CA LYS A 406 1.40 17.30 -0.67
C LYS A 406 2.61 17.26 -1.60
N ARG A 407 3.79 16.93 -1.08
CA ARG A 407 5.03 16.84 -1.87
C ARG A 407 5.34 15.43 -2.34
N THR A 408 5.07 14.42 -1.52
CA THR A 408 5.45 13.03 -1.77
C THR A 408 4.44 12.27 -2.62
N GLN A 409 3.15 12.62 -2.53
CA GLN A 409 2.02 11.86 -3.07
C GLN A 409 1.94 10.41 -2.58
N ILE A 410 2.62 10.10 -1.48
CA ILE A 410 2.68 8.76 -0.89
C ILE A 410 1.65 8.70 0.22
N PRO A 411 0.65 7.81 0.15
CA PRO A 411 -0.32 7.63 1.22
C PRO A 411 0.33 7.12 2.50
N TYR A 412 -0.17 7.62 3.63
CA TYR A 412 0.11 7.05 4.95
C TYR A 412 -0.89 5.93 5.23
N ARG A 413 -0.49 4.90 5.98
CA ARG A 413 -1.37 3.75 6.27
C ARG A 413 -2.69 4.14 6.94
N GLY A 414 -2.69 5.16 7.81
CA GLY A 414 -3.91 5.66 8.45
C GLY A 414 -4.83 6.48 7.53
N TYR A 415 -4.38 6.87 6.33
CA TYR A 415 -5.16 7.70 5.41
C TYR A 415 -6.47 7.01 5.01
N VAL A 416 -6.41 5.72 4.67
CA VAL A 416 -7.55 4.95 4.15
C VAL A 416 -8.69 4.85 5.17
N VAL A 417 -8.35 4.52 6.42
CA VAL A 417 -9.32 4.38 7.53
C VAL A 417 -10.09 5.69 7.72
N ILE A 418 -9.37 6.81 7.78
CA ILE A 418 -9.95 8.14 8.00
C ILE A 418 -10.79 8.56 6.80
N THR A 419 -10.30 8.33 5.60
CA THR A 419 -11.01 8.73 4.39
C THR A 419 -12.28 7.93 4.19
N THR A 420 -12.28 6.64 4.55
CA THR A 420 -13.47 5.78 4.53
C THR A 420 -14.58 6.37 5.41
N GLY A 421 -14.26 6.75 6.65
CA GLY A 421 -15.22 7.42 7.53
C GLY A 421 -15.74 8.74 6.96
N LEU A 422 -14.86 9.56 6.37
CA LEU A 422 -15.26 10.83 5.75
C LEU A 422 -16.22 10.64 4.56
N VAL A 423 -15.93 9.71 3.65
CA VAL A 423 -16.75 9.52 2.44
C VAL A 423 -18.12 8.94 2.80
N ASN A 424 -18.16 7.97 3.72
CA ASN A 424 -19.41 7.44 4.25
C ASN A 424 -20.27 8.54 4.89
N LEU A 425 -19.68 9.37 5.78
CA LEU A 425 -20.39 10.49 6.40
C LEU A 425 -20.92 11.49 5.36
N LEU A 426 -20.13 11.79 4.32
CA LEU A 426 -20.58 12.67 3.24
C LEU A 426 -21.75 12.03 2.46
N GLY A 427 -21.66 10.73 2.17
CA GLY A 427 -22.67 9.95 1.48
C GLY A 427 -23.99 9.89 2.25
N ASP A 428 -23.95 9.49 3.52
CA ASP A 428 -25.11 9.38 4.41
C ASP A 428 -25.86 10.71 4.57
N HIS A 429 -25.12 11.82 4.48
CA HIS A 429 -25.66 13.18 4.51
C HIS A 429 -25.93 13.79 3.13
N LYS A 430 -26.05 12.96 2.08
CA LYS A 430 -26.42 13.34 0.69
C LYS A 430 -25.46 14.31 0.01
N LEU A 431 -24.22 14.38 0.47
CA LEU A 431 -23.15 15.17 -0.14
C LEU A 431 -22.39 14.35 -1.20
N TYR A 432 -23.13 13.63 -2.05
CA TYR A 432 -22.60 12.64 -3.01
C TYR A 432 -21.47 13.17 -3.89
N ARG A 433 -21.61 14.41 -4.39
CA ARG A 433 -20.57 15.04 -5.22
C ARG A 433 -19.26 15.25 -4.46
N GLN A 434 -19.35 15.61 -3.18
CA GLN A 434 -18.18 15.78 -2.34
C GLN A 434 -17.56 14.41 -2.04
N SER A 435 -18.38 13.39 -1.71
CA SER A 435 -17.92 12.01 -1.52
C SER A 435 -17.11 11.54 -2.72
N MET A 436 -17.72 11.54 -3.91
CA MET A 436 -17.07 11.11 -5.15
C MET A 436 -15.78 11.86 -5.48
N GLN A 437 -15.69 13.14 -5.13
CA GLN A 437 -14.47 13.92 -5.35
C GLN A 437 -13.33 13.43 -4.45
N LYS A 438 -13.65 13.07 -3.20
CA LYS A 438 -12.70 12.48 -2.25
C LYS A 438 -12.33 11.07 -2.69
N ASP A 439 -13.29 10.21 -3.03
CA ASP A 439 -13.03 8.84 -3.51
C ASP A 439 -12.05 8.82 -4.68
N LYS A 440 -12.29 9.66 -5.69
CA LYS A 440 -11.41 9.73 -6.87
C LYS A 440 -9.99 10.12 -6.52
N LYS A 441 -9.81 10.92 -5.46
CA LYS A 441 -8.49 11.33 -5.00
C LYS A 441 -7.81 10.24 -4.18
N ILE A 442 -8.59 9.54 -3.36
CA ILE A 442 -8.12 8.40 -2.55
C ILE A 442 -7.68 7.26 -3.47
N ILE A 443 -8.47 6.90 -4.48
CA ILE A 443 -8.10 5.87 -5.46
C ILE A 443 -6.76 6.22 -6.14
N LYS A 444 -6.55 7.48 -6.53
CA LYS A 444 -5.26 7.90 -7.10
C LYS A 444 -4.09 7.75 -6.14
N ALA A 445 -4.30 8.07 -4.86
CA ALA A 445 -3.28 7.91 -3.83
C ALA A 445 -2.98 6.42 -3.57
N LEU A 446 -4.03 5.61 -3.41
CA LEU A 446 -3.95 4.16 -3.25
C LEU A 446 -3.17 3.54 -4.39
N LEU A 447 -3.56 3.78 -5.65
CA LEU A 447 -2.92 3.19 -6.82
C LEU A 447 -1.39 3.44 -6.89
N ASN A 448 -0.87 4.49 -6.25
CA ASN A 448 0.57 4.72 -6.16
C ASN A 448 1.29 3.80 -5.16
N ASP A 449 0.60 3.26 -4.15
CA ASP A 449 1.18 2.42 -3.07
C ASP A 449 0.58 1.00 -3.01
N THR A 450 -0.74 0.89 -2.86
CA THR A 450 -1.49 -0.37 -2.70
C THR A 450 -2.72 -0.44 -3.62
N ILE A 451 -3.40 -1.57 -3.71
CA ILE A 451 -4.71 -1.68 -4.39
C ILE A 451 -5.79 -2.20 -3.44
N GLU A 452 -5.42 -2.49 -2.20
CA GLU A 452 -6.34 -2.73 -1.10
C GLU A 452 -7.36 -1.59 -1.02
N ASP A 453 -8.63 -1.96 -0.80
CA ASP A 453 -9.80 -1.07 -0.70
C ASP A 453 -10.17 -0.25 -1.95
N VAL A 454 -9.45 -0.39 -3.07
CA VAL A 454 -9.81 0.34 -4.31
C VAL A 454 -11.20 -0.05 -4.82
N ASP A 455 -11.59 -1.32 -4.69
CA ASP A 455 -12.93 -1.78 -5.04
C ASP A 455 -14.01 -1.11 -4.19
N PHE A 456 -13.77 -0.92 -2.90
CA PHE A 456 -14.68 -0.22 -1.99
C PHE A 456 -14.93 1.22 -2.46
N PHE A 457 -13.88 2.01 -2.72
CA PHE A 457 -14.04 3.40 -3.16
C PHE A 457 -14.63 3.52 -4.58
N LEU A 458 -14.40 2.53 -5.45
CA LEU A 458 -15.09 2.48 -6.74
C LEU A 458 -16.59 2.22 -6.56
N TYR A 459 -16.96 1.33 -5.64
CA TYR A 459 -18.35 1.08 -5.28
C TYR A 459 -19.01 2.30 -4.63
N ASP A 460 -18.33 3.05 -3.75
CA ASP A 460 -18.90 4.27 -3.17
C ASP A 460 -19.26 5.31 -4.25
N ILE A 461 -18.39 5.44 -5.26
CA ILE A 461 -18.68 6.26 -6.44
C ILE A 461 -19.91 5.72 -7.19
N CYS A 462 -20.04 4.40 -7.36
CA CYS A 462 -21.23 3.79 -7.97
C CYS A 462 -22.51 4.10 -7.20
N TRP A 463 -22.46 3.99 -5.87
CA TRP A 463 -23.58 4.28 -5.00
C TRP A 463 -23.97 5.77 -5.07
N SER A 464 -22.99 6.67 -4.99
CA SER A 464 -23.20 8.11 -5.13
C SER A 464 -23.78 8.50 -6.49
N LEU A 465 -23.33 7.86 -7.59
CA LEU A 465 -23.90 8.06 -8.93
C LEU A 465 -25.36 7.61 -8.99
N TYR A 466 -25.68 6.46 -8.40
CA TYR A 466 -27.05 5.93 -8.35
C TYR A 466 -28.02 6.87 -7.63
N GLU A 467 -27.59 7.51 -6.55
CA GLU A 467 -28.42 8.51 -5.85
C GLU A 467 -28.53 9.81 -6.67
N LEU A 468 -27.44 10.28 -7.28
CA LEU A 468 -27.46 11.48 -8.13
C LEU A 468 -28.32 11.32 -9.39
N GLU A 469 -28.48 10.12 -9.94
CA GLU A 469 -29.41 9.84 -11.05
C GLU A 469 -30.86 10.22 -10.73
N LYS A 470 -31.24 10.13 -9.45
CA LYS A 470 -32.59 10.47 -8.98
C LYS A 470 -32.77 11.98 -8.85
N GLU A 471 -31.69 12.70 -8.58
CA GLU A 471 -31.68 14.16 -8.38
C GLU A 471 -31.44 14.93 -9.70
N GLU A 472 -30.63 14.38 -10.61
CA GLU A 472 -30.14 15.03 -11.84
C GLU A 472 -30.51 14.25 -13.10
N VAL A 473 -31.78 14.37 -13.47
CA VAL A 473 -32.38 13.60 -14.59
C VAL A 473 -31.70 13.90 -15.94
N ASP A 474 -31.14 15.10 -16.13
CA ASP A 474 -30.45 15.52 -17.35
C ASP A 474 -29.13 14.77 -17.58
N LYS A 475 -28.51 14.22 -16.53
CA LYS A 475 -27.25 13.47 -16.60
C LYS A 475 -27.41 11.98 -16.39
N LYS A 476 -28.65 11.49 -16.35
CA LYS A 476 -28.97 10.10 -16.02
C LYS A 476 -28.21 9.09 -16.87
N GLU A 477 -28.19 9.27 -18.19
CA GLU A 477 -27.50 8.33 -19.10
C GLU A 477 -25.97 8.33 -18.88
N GLU A 478 -25.38 9.51 -18.62
CA GLU A 478 -23.96 9.63 -18.27
C GLU A 478 -23.65 8.87 -16.98
N TYR A 479 -24.47 9.07 -15.94
CA TYR A 479 -24.29 8.44 -14.64
C TYR A 479 -24.47 6.93 -14.69
N GLN A 480 -25.47 6.44 -15.42
CA GLN A 480 -25.68 5.00 -15.63
C GLN A 480 -24.48 4.34 -16.32
N ASN A 481 -23.94 4.96 -17.37
CA ASN A 481 -22.76 4.47 -18.07
C ASN A 481 -21.53 4.38 -17.17
N TRP A 482 -21.28 5.43 -16.37
CA TRP A 482 -20.17 5.44 -15.41
C TRP A 482 -20.38 4.42 -14.29
N ARG A 483 -21.58 4.36 -13.72
CA ARG A 483 -21.95 3.46 -12.63
C ARG A 483 -21.76 2.01 -13.02
N ARG A 484 -22.31 1.57 -14.17
CA ARG A 484 -22.16 0.20 -14.67
C ARG A 484 -20.69 -0.18 -14.82
N LYS A 485 -19.90 0.72 -15.39
CA LYS A 485 -18.49 0.49 -15.64
C LYS A 485 -17.67 0.36 -14.36
N LEU A 486 -17.83 1.28 -13.43
CA LEU A 486 -17.13 1.25 -12.14
C LEU A 486 -17.55 0.04 -11.30
N PHE A 487 -18.82 -0.35 -11.37
CA PHE A 487 -19.34 -1.51 -10.64
C PHE A 487 -18.72 -2.81 -11.13
N LEU A 488 -18.63 -2.99 -12.46
CA LEU A 488 -17.96 -4.16 -13.05
C LEU A 488 -16.49 -4.24 -12.67
N ILE A 489 -15.77 -3.11 -12.64
CA ILE A 489 -14.38 -3.07 -12.17
C ILE A 489 -14.29 -3.46 -10.69
N SER A 490 -15.18 -2.94 -9.84
CA SER A 490 -15.22 -3.25 -8.40
C SER A 490 -15.43 -4.76 -8.18
N TYR A 491 -16.40 -5.34 -8.89
CA TYR A 491 -16.69 -6.77 -8.85
C TYR A 491 -15.50 -7.62 -9.30
N GLN A 492 -14.87 -7.26 -10.42
CA GLN A 492 -13.73 -8.00 -10.94
C GLN A 492 -12.49 -7.89 -10.06
N LEU A 493 -12.24 -6.73 -9.44
CA LEU A 493 -11.17 -6.58 -8.45
C LEU A 493 -11.41 -7.43 -7.21
N ALA A 494 -12.62 -7.42 -6.65
CA ALA A 494 -12.96 -8.25 -5.49
C ALA A 494 -12.83 -9.75 -5.81
N SER A 495 -13.24 -10.16 -7.01
CA SER A 495 -13.10 -11.54 -7.49
C SER A 495 -11.63 -11.93 -7.67
N PHE A 496 -10.82 -11.02 -8.23
CA PHE A 496 -9.37 -11.21 -8.37
C PHE A 496 -8.70 -11.44 -7.00
N PHE A 497 -9.04 -10.65 -5.97
CA PHE A 497 -8.41 -10.77 -4.65
C PHE A 497 -9.08 -11.78 -3.71
N TYR A 498 -10.04 -12.59 -4.17
CA TYR A 498 -10.79 -13.53 -3.34
C TYR A 498 -11.48 -12.87 -2.13
N SER A 499 -11.97 -11.63 -2.28
CA SER A 499 -12.72 -10.96 -1.23
C SER A 499 -14.16 -11.50 -1.18
N GLU A 500 -14.37 -12.65 -0.54
CA GLU A 500 -15.66 -13.37 -0.53
C GLU A 500 -16.84 -12.48 -0.12
N ASN A 501 -16.66 -11.65 0.92
CA ASN A 501 -17.68 -10.72 1.40
C ASN A 501 -18.04 -9.67 0.34
N SER A 502 -17.03 -9.02 -0.27
CA SER A 502 -17.24 -8.03 -1.33
C SER A 502 -17.87 -8.68 -2.57
N VAL A 503 -17.39 -9.85 -2.98
CA VAL A 503 -17.93 -10.59 -4.13
C VAL A 503 -19.41 -10.91 -3.92
N LYS A 504 -19.78 -11.47 -2.77
CA LYS A 504 -21.17 -11.79 -2.45
C LYS A 504 -22.04 -10.53 -2.47
N PHE A 505 -21.57 -9.46 -1.82
CA PHE A 505 -22.29 -8.18 -1.79
C PHE A 505 -22.50 -7.59 -3.19
N TYR A 506 -21.47 -7.61 -4.05
CA TYR A 506 -21.58 -7.12 -5.43
C TYR A 506 -22.46 -8.04 -6.30
N GLN A 507 -22.46 -9.35 -6.09
CA GLN A 507 -23.37 -10.27 -6.80
C GLN A 507 -24.84 -9.97 -6.47
N GLU A 508 -25.15 -9.79 -5.18
CA GLU A 508 -26.51 -9.43 -4.72
C GLU A 508 -26.98 -8.08 -5.28
N ASN A 509 -26.05 -7.18 -5.60
CA ASN A 509 -26.33 -5.85 -6.12
C ASN A 509 -26.17 -5.73 -7.65
N MET A 510 -25.78 -6.80 -8.35
CA MET A 510 -25.43 -6.76 -9.79
C MET A 510 -26.58 -6.22 -10.64
N GLU A 511 -27.80 -6.73 -10.45
CA GLU A 511 -28.97 -6.29 -11.19
C GLU A 511 -29.20 -4.79 -11.02
N LYS A 512 -29.14 -4.28 -9.78
CA LYS A 512 -29.39 -2.87 -9.44
C LYS A 512 -28.44 -1.90 -10.14
N TYR A 513 -27.16 -2.24 -10.25
CA TYR A 513 -26.14 -1.30 -10.74
C TYR A 513 -25.77 -1.48 -12.20
N VAL A 514 -26.03 -2.66 -12.79
CA VAL A 514 -25.71 -2.98 -14.18
C VAL A 514 -26.89 -2.79 -15.13
N SER A 515 -28.14 -2.89 -14.65
CA SER A 515 -29.35 -2.54 -15.41
C SER A 515 -29.50 -1.04 -15.60
#